data_AF-A0A4D6FHB3-F1
#
_entry.id   AF-A0A4D6FHB3-F1
#
_cell.length_a   1.000
_cell.length_b   1.000
_cell.length_c   1.000
_cell.angle_alpha   90.00
_cell.angle_beta   90.00
_cell.angle_gamma   90.00
#
_symmetry.space_group_name_H-M   'P 1'
#
loop_
_entity.id
_entity.type
_entity.pdbx_description
1 polymer ?
#
loop_
_entity_poly.entity_id
_entity_poly.type
_entity_poly.pdbx_seq_one_letter_code
_entity_poly.pdbx_strand_id
1 'polypeptide(L)'
;MPYCLQHDQLKELKSFLNLNVKLLKSMLMLWVVFTGMMLSDRHIQQRSITGNGRFIFAQSGKLNKREYFNLVLEIMKPFCSVNYIPYIKEWTDNRTNTLNSSIFFTTMQLPCFTDLRNIWYSNSIKKVPLNIQNMLTPIALAHWLNMWWW
;
A
#
# COMPACT_ATOMS: atom_id res chain seq x y z
N MET A 1 24.43 18.87 41.88
CA MET A 1 24.28 18.72 40.42
C MET A 1 23.51 17.44 39.97
N PRO A 2 22.39 16.99 40.58
CA PRO A 2 21.64 15.81 40.06
C PRO A 2 20.45 16.16 39.14
N TYR A 3 19.96 17.40 39.15
CA TYR A 3 18.72 17.79 38.46
C TYR A 3 18.82 17.77 36.91
N CYS A 4 20.01 18.04 36.33
CA CYS A 4 20.18 18.08 34.88
C CYS A 4 20.11 16.68 34.23
N LEU A 5 20.68 15.66 34.88
CA LEU A 5 20.67 14.28 34.39
C LEU A 5 19.25 13.69 34.31
N GLN A 6 18.39 14.02 35.28
CA GLN A 6 17.00 13.58 35.30
C GLN A 6 16.15 14.26 34.22
N HIS A 7 16.45 15.52 33.91
CA HIS A 7 15.72 16.29 32.90
C HIS A 7 16.06 15.85 31.45
N ASP A 8 17.29 15.41 31.20
CA ASP A 8 17.68 14.91 29.88
C ASP A 8 17.19 13.48 29.61
N GLN A 9 17.21 12.60 30.63
CA GLN A 9 16.56 11.28 30.56
C GLN A 9 15.06 11.39 30.27
N LEU A 10 14.38 12.39 30.87
CA LEU A 10 12.94 12.63 30.62
C LEU A 10 12.67 13.13 29.19
N LYS A 11 13.57 13.94 28.61
CA LYS A 11 13.45 14.37 27.20
C LYS A 11 13.63 13.21 26.23
N GLU A 12 14.60 12.33 26.50
CA GLU A 12 14.88 11.17 25.68
C GLU A 12 13.71 10.17 25.71
N LEU A 13 13.15 9.92 26.89
CA LEU A 13 11.95 9.08 27.04
C LEU A 13 10.74 9.66 26.30
N LYS A 14 10.53 10.98 26.37
CA LYS A 14 9.46 11.68 25.61
C LYS A 14 9.69 11.60 24.11
N SER A 15 10.93 11.72 23.65
CA SER A 15 11.31 11.56 22.24
C SER A 15 11.00 10.15 21.75
N PHE A 16 11.39 9.12 22.51
CA PHE A 16 11.12 7.72 22.17
C PHE A 16 9.62 7.42 22.13
N LEU A 17 8.86 7.89 23.12
CA LEU A 17 7.40 7.79 23.13
C LEU A 17 6.77 8.46 21.90
N ASN A 18 7.20 9.68 21.55
CA ASN A 18 6.71 10.39 20.38
C ASN A 18 7.05 9.65 19.07
N LEU A 19 8.24 9.05 18.98
CA LEU A 19 8.64 8.28 17.81
C LEU A 19 7.75 7.03 17.65
N ASN A 20 7.47 6.33 18.74
CA ASN A 20 6.58 5.17 18.74
C ASN A 20 5.14 5.53 18.39
N VAL A 21 4.62 6.65 18.91
CA VAL A 21 3.29 7.15 18.54
C VAL A 21 3.24 7.49 17.05
N LYS A 22 4.28 8.12 16.50
CA LYS A 22 4.37 8.44 15.08
C LYS A 22 4.45 7.18 14.22
N LEU A 23 5.26 6.21 14.63
CA LEU A 23 5.39 4.91 13.98
C LEU A 23 4.05 4.17 13.96
N LEU A 24 3.37 4.09 15.11
CA LEU A 24 2.06 3.46 15.26
C LEU A 24 1.02 4.12 14.35
N LYS A 25 0.97 5.45 14.32
CA LYS A 25 0.08 6.20 13.42
C LYS A 25 0.37 5.91 11.95
N SER A 26 1.65 5.86 11.56
CA SER A 26 2.04 5.55 10.18
C SER A 26 1.63 4.13 9.78
N MET A 27 1.80 3.17 10.68
CA MET A 27 1.42 1.78 10.47
C MET A 27 -0.10 1.68 10.32
N LEU A 28 -0.86 2.32 11.21
CA LEU A 28 -2.33 2.32 11.17
C LEU A 28 -2.87 2.99 9.90
N MET A 29 -2.23 4.08 9.45
CA MET A 29 -2.59 4.75 8.21
C MET A 29 -2.35 3.86 6.99
N LEU A 30 -1.23 3.14 6.93
CA LEU A 30 -0.97 2.17 5.86
C LEU A 30 -2.04 1.08 5.80
N TRP A 31 -2.45 0.53 6.94
CA TRP A 31 -3.52 -0.47 7.02
C TRP A 31 -4.85 0.01 6.44
N VAL A 32 -5.23 1.25 6.75
CA VAL A 32 -6.44 1.89 6.22
C VAL A 32 -6.35 2.04 4.69
N VAL A 33 -5.21 2.53 4.20
CA VAL A 33 -4.97 2.72 2.77
C VAL A 33 -4.98 1.37 2.03
N PHE A 34 -4.35 0.34 2.60
CA PHE A 34 -4.42 -1.03 2.07
C PHE A 34 -5.84 -1.58 2.06
N THR A 35 -6.65 -1.31 3.06
CA THR A 35 -8.05 -1.78 3.09
C THR A 35 -8.82 -1.28 1.87
N GLY A 36 -8.72 0.02 1.56
CA GLY A 36 -9.36 0.59 0.36
C GLY A 36 -8.81 0.00 -0.94
N MET A 37 -7.50 -0.26 -0.99
CA MET A 37 -6.89 -0.91 -2.15
C MET A 37 -7.28 -2.38 -2.30
N MET A 38 -7.41 -3.12 -1.19
CA MET A 38 -7.78 -4.52 -1.20
C MET A 38 -9.27 -4.73 -1.49
N LEU A 39 -10.14 -3.75 -1.26
CA LEU A 39 -11.53 -3.82 -1.71
C LEU A 39 -11.70 -3.60 -3.22
N SER A 40 -10.66 -3.12 -3.90
CA SER A 40 -10.66 -2.91 -5.35
C SER A 40 -9.93 -4.04 -6.09
N ASP A 41 -9.69 -3.95 -7.40
CA ASP A 41 -9.07 -5.05 -8.17
C ASP A 41 -7.55 -5.24 -7.92
N ARG A 42 -7.00 -4.59 -6.90
CA ARG A 42 -5.59 -4.73 -6.54
C ARG A 42 -5.38 -6.06 -5.82
N HIS A 43 -4.17 -6.59 -5.93
CA HIS A 43 -3.87 -7.92 -5.42
C HIS A 43 -2.49 -7.98 -4.78
N ILE A 44 -2.37 -8.89 -3.81
CA ILE A 44 -1.10 -9.28 -3.22
C ILE A 44 -0.70 -10.59 -3.89
N GLN A 45 0.41 -10.56 -4.60
CA GLN A 45 0.95 -11.75 -5.25
C GLN A 45 1.89 -12.47 -4.28
N GLN A 46 1.73 -13.79 -4.20
CA GLN A 46 2.66 -14.68 -3.50
C GLN A 46 3.06 -15.77 -4.51
N ARG A 47 4.36 -15.90 -4.80
CA ARG A 47 4.86 -16.79 -5.87
C ARG A 47 5.07 -18.23 -5.40
N SER A 48 5.23 -18.45 -4.11
CA SER A 48 5.39 -19.76 -3.50
C SER A 48 4.72 -19.77 -2.13
N ILE A 49 4.33 -20.94 -1.63
CA ILE A 49 3.65 -21.04 -0.32
C ILE A 49 4.53 -20.56 0.84
N THR A 50 5.85 -20.71 0.72
CA THR A 50 6.86 -20.28 1.69
C THR A 50 7.41 -18.88 1.42
N GLY A 51 7.08 -18.28 0.26
CA GLY A 51 7.62 -17.00 -0.16
C GLY A 51 6.84 -15.83 0.44
N ASN A 52 7.50 -14.68 0.60
CA ASN A 52 6.83 -13.47 1.05
C ASN A 52 5.90 -12.90 -0.04
N GLY A 53 4.82 -12.28 0.41
CA GLY A 53 3.90 -11.54 -0.45
C GLY A 53 4.55 -10.26 -1.00
N ARG A 54 4.08 -9.83 -2.16
CA ARG A 54 4.36 -8.48 -2.71
C ARG A 54 3.07 -7.84 -3.18
N PHE A 55 2.94 -6.55 -2.93
CA PHE A 55 1.85 -5.75 -3.47
C PHE A 55 2.15 -5.32 -4.90
N ILE A 56 1.16 -5.48 -5.79
CA ILE A 56 1.22 -5.07 -7.19
C ILE A 56 0.10 -4.08 -7.44
N PHE A 57 0.46 -2.90 -7.95
CA PHE A 57 -0.50 -1.86 -8.30
C PHE A 57 -0.38 -1.55 -9.78
N ALA A 58 -1.48 -1.69 -10.51
CA ALA A 58 -1.57 -1.38 -11.93
C ALA A 58 -2.76 -0.45 -12.20
N GLN A 59 -2.59 0.50 -13.11
CA GLN A 59 -3.61 1.42 -13.55
C GLN A 59 -3.44 1.71 -15.06
N SER A 60 -4.47 2.27 -15.70
CA SER A 60 -4.34 2.79 -17.06
C SER A 60 -3.23 3.85 -17.14
N GLY A 61 -2.45 3.83 -18.23
CA GLY A 61 -1.35 4.76 -18.49
C GLY A 61 -1.81 6.14 -18.98
N LYS A 62 -3.12 6.37 -19.09
CA LYS A 62 -3.74 7.67 -19.42
C LYS A 62 -3.27 8.76 -18.45
N LEU A 63 -2.99 9.95 -18.99
CA LEU A 63 -2.40 11.06 -18.22
C LEU A 63 -3.28 11.49 -17.02
N ASN A 64 -4.60 11.55 -17.21
CA ASN A 64 -5.58 11.92 -16.19
C ASN A 64 -5.70 10.92 -15.01
N LYS A 65 -5.09 9.73 -15.12
CA LYS A 65 -5.08 8.73 -14.05
C LYS A 65 -3.75 8.71 -13.28
N ARG A 66 -2.73 9.45 -13.74
CA ARG A 66 -1.37 9.40 -13.17
C ARG A 66 -1.26 10.06 -11.80
N GLU A 67 -2.10 11.04 -11.48
CA GLU A 67 -2.06 11.71 -10.19
C GLU A 67 -2.31 10.73 -9.03
N TYR A 68 -3.37 9.93 -9.13
CA TYR A 68 -3.65 8.91 -8.13
C TYR A 68 -2.59 7.80 -8.11
N PHE A 69 -2.07 7.40 -9.28
CA PHE A 69 -0.95 6.45 -9.36
C PHE A 69 0.27 6.98 -8.59
N ASN A 70 0.64 8.24 -8.80
CA ASN A 70 1.78 8.88 -8.16
C ASN A 70 1.59 8.99 -6.65
N LEU A 71 0.39 9.38 -6.19
CA LEU A 71 0.05 9.40 -4.76
C LEU A 71 0.28 8.03 -4.11
N VAL A 72 -0.25 6.96 -4.72
CA VAL A 72 -0.10 5.61 -4.19
C VAL A 72 1.38 5.17 -4.26
N LEU A 73 2.10 5.52 -5.32
CA LEU A 73 3.52 5.24 -5.44
C LEU A 73 4.34 5.93 -4.35
N GLU A 74 4.05 7.19 -4.01
CA GLU A 74 4.73 7.90 -2.93
C GLU A 74 4.53 7.23 -1.58
N ILE A 75 3.29 6.80 -1.28
CA ILE A 75 2.97 6.04 -0.07
C ILE A 75 3.74 4.70 -0.04
N MET A 76 3.88 4.05 -1.20
CA MET A 76 4.48 2.72 -1.31
C MET A 76 5.98 2.72 -1.57
N LYS A 77 6.58 3.89 -1.86
CA LYS A 77 8.00 4.05 -2.17
C LYS A 77 8.93 3.42 -1.13
N PRO A 78 8.67 3.50 0.19
CA PRO A 78 9.50 2.83 1.20
C PRO A 78 9.53 1.30 1.09
N PHE A 79 8.54 0.69 0.45
CA PHE A 79 8.44 -0.76 0.24
C PHE A 79 8.96 -1.20 -1.14
N CYS A 80 9.36 -0.26 -1.98
CA CYS A 80 9.95 -0.54 -3.29
C CYS A 80 11.47 -0.65 -3.19
N SER A 81 12.11 -1.21 -4.22
CA SER A 81 13.57 -1.23 -4.29
C SER A 81 14.15 0.18 -4.34
N VAL A 82 15.41 0.32 -3.94
CA VAL A 82 16.14 1.59 -4.09
C VAL A 82 16.13 2.00 -5.57
N ASN A 83 15.87 3.28 -5.84
CA ASN A 83 15.75 3.84 -7.20
C ASN A 83 14.68 3.15 -8.08
N TYR A 84 13.59 2.66 -7.48
CA TYR A 84 12.50 2.03 -8.23
C TYR A 84 11.88 2.97 -9.28
N ILE A 85 11.74 2.47 -10.51
CA ILE A 85 11.09 3.16 -11.63
C ILE A 85 9.81 2.38 -12.00
N PRO A 86 8.63 3.04 -12.05
CA PRO A 86 7.40 2.42 -12.54
C PRO A 86 7.55 1.85 -13.95
N TYR A 87 6.94 0.70 -14.19
CA TYR A 87 6.95 0.07 -15.50
C TYR A 87 5.72 0.51 -16.29
N ILE A 88 5.91 0.80 -17.58
CA ILE A 88 4.82 1.10 -18.52
C ILE A 88 4.73 -0.04 -19.52
N LYS A 89 3.54 -0.64 -19.64
CA LYS A 89 3.21 -1.61 -20.67
C LYS A 89 2.30 -0.96 -21.69
N GLU A 90 2.71 -0.98 -22.95
CA GLU A 90 1.91 -0.51 -24.07
C GLU A 90 1.48 -1.70 -24.92
N TRP A 91 0.28 -1.64 -25.49
CA TRP A 91 -0.21 -2.64 -26.42
C TRP A 91 -1.25 -2.02 -27.35
N THR A 92 -1.37 -2.56 -28.55
CA THR A 92 -2.44 -2.21 -29.48
C THR A 92 -3.61 -3.15 -29.26
N ASP A 93 -4.80 -2.61 -29.09
CA ASP A 93 -6.02 -3.42 -29.11
C ASP A 93 -6.38 -3.77 -30.56
N ASN A 94 -6.25 -5.05 -30.92
CA ASN A 94 -6.54 -5.53 -32.27
C ASN A 94 -7.98 -5.28 -32.73
N ARG A 95 -8.92 -5.07 -31.80
CA ARG A 95 -10.34 -4.89 -32.10
C ARG A 95 -10.69 -3.45 -32.46
N THR A 96 -9.98 -2.49 -31.89
CA THR A 96 -10.22 -1.04 -32.06
C THR A 96 -9.07 -0.32 -32.76
N ASN A 97 -7.94 -1.01 -32.96
CA ASN A 97 -6.66 -0.48 -33.42
C ASN A 97 -6.17 0.72 -32.59
N THR A 98 -6.53 0.77 -31.31
CA THR A 98 -6.14 1.84 -30.39
C THR A 98 -4.90 1.45 -29.61
N LEU A 99 -3.95 2.39 -29.49
CA LEU A 99 -2.80 2.24 -28.60
C LEU A 99 -3.27 2.45 -27.16
N ASN A 100 -3.15 1.40 -26.37
CA ASN A 100 -3.46 1.41 -24.95
C ASN A 100 -2.18 1.26 -24.15
N SER A 101 -2.18 1.84 -22.95
CA SER A 101 -1.07 1.71 -22.02
C SER A 101 -1.57 1.48 -20.60
N SER A 102 -0.71 0.84 -19.81
CA SER A 102 -0.88 0.62 -18.38
C SER A 102 0.42 0.95 -17.68
N ILE A 103 0.32 1.54 -16.51
CA ILE A 103 1.45 1.83 -15.64
C ILE A 103 1.30 1.01 -14.37
N PHE A 104 2.37 0.39 -13.92
CA PHE A 104 2.35 -0.39 -12.69
C PHE A 104 3.63 -0.27 -11.89
N PHE A 105 3.49 -0.49 -10.58
CA PHE A 105 4.62 -0.69 -9.69
C PHE A 105 4.48 -1.97 -8.88
N THR A 106 5.61 -2.52 -8.45
CA THR A 106 5.68 -3.67 -7.57
C THR A 106 6.55 -3.37 -6.38
N THR A 107 6.06 -3.69 -5.20
CA THR A 107 6.85 -3.65 -3.96
C THR A 107 7.80 -4.85 -3.89
N MET A 108 8.77 -4.75 -2.99
CA MET A 108 9.61 -5.87 -2.58
C MET A 108 8.77 -6.96 -1.90
N GLN A 109 9.28 -8.18 -1.88
CA GLN A 109 8.65 -9.28 -1.15
C GLN A 109 8.93 -9.14 0.34
N LEU A 110 7.93 -8.73 1.12
CA LEU A 110 8.08 -8.42 2.54
C LEU A 110 7.09 -9.22 3.41
N PRO A 111 7.49 -9.64 4.62
CA PRO A 111 6.61 -10.38 5.53
C PRO A 111 5.29 -9.66 5.83
N CYS A 112 5.29 -8.34 5.95
CA CYS A 112 4.08 -7.55 6.21
C CYS A 112 3.01 -7.71 5.11
N PHE A 113 3.41 -7.94 3.86
CA PHE A 113 2.45 -8.23 2.78
C PHE A 113 1.92 -9.66 2.87
N THR A 114 2.69 -10.59 3.41
CA THR A 114 2.23 -11.94 3.73
C THR A 114 1.14 -11.90 4.80
N ASP A 115 1.36 -11.13 5.87
CA ASP A 115 0.37 -10.95 6.95
C ASP A 115 -0.92 -10.33 6.41
N LEU A 116 -0.79 -9.28 5.60
CA LEU A 116 -1.93 -8.67 4.93
C LEU A 116 -2.64 -9.66 4.00
N ARG A 117 -1.89 -10.50 3.26
CA ARG A 117 -2.47 -11.53 2.40
C ARG A 117 -3.27 -12.55 3.19
N ASN A 118 -2.79 -13.01 4.34
CA ASN A 118 -3.46 -14.02 5.17
C ASN A 118 -4.84 -13.55 5.67
N ILE A 119 -5.03 -12.24 5.78
CA ILE A 119 -6.31 -11.62 6.16
C ILE A 119 -7.28 -11.58 4.97
N TRP A 120 -6.77 -11.19 3.80
CA TRP A 120 -7.57 -10.94 2.59
C TRP A 120 -7.70 -12.13 1.64
N TYR A 121 -7.03 -13.24 1.91
CA TYR A 121 -7.08 -14.43 1.07
C TYR A 121 -7.30 -15.69 1.90
N SER A 122 -8.02 -16.65 1.32
CA SER A 122 -8.17 -18.01 1.83
C SER A 122 -8.04 -18.96 0.66
N ASN A 123 -7.12 -19.94 0.74
CA ASN A 123 -6.82 -20.85 -0.37
C ASN A 123 -6.54 -20.12 -1.69
N SER A 124 -5.81 -19.00 -1.62
CA SER A 124 -5.50 -18.11 -2.76
C SER A 124 -6.71 -17.44 -3.42
N ILE A 125 -7.90 -17.59 -2.85
CA ILE A 125 -9.12 -16.86 -3.24
C ILE A 125 -9.22 -15.63 -2.36
N LYS A 126 -9.42 -14.48 -2.99
CA LYS A 126 -9.60 -13.21 -2.28
C LYS A 126 -10.94 -13.20 -1.54
N LYS A 127 -10.93 -12.80 -0.28
CA LYS A 127 -12.11 -12.70 0.59
C LYS A 127 -12.15 -11.34 1.27
N VAL A 128 -13.35 -10.92 1.65
CA VAL A 128 -13.54 -9.76 2.54
C VAL A 128 -13.39 -10.22 3.99
N PRO A 129 -12.53 -9.59 4.80
CA PRO A 129 -12.39 -9.93 6.22
C PRO A 129 -13.69 -9.67 7.01
N LEU A 130 -13.98 -10.49 8.04
CA LEU A 130 -15.18 -10.33 8.87
C LEU A 130 -15.19 -9.01 9.66
N ASN A 131 -14.02 -8.49 10.02
CA ASN A 131 -13.85 -7.24 10.75
C ASN A 131 -13.75 -6.00 9.83
N ILE A 132 -14.19 -6.10 8.57
CA ILE A 132 -14.07 -5.01 7.59
C ILE A 132 -14.73 -3.69 8.05
N GLN A 133 -15.82 -3.78 8.82
CA GLN A 133 -16.52 -2.62 9.37
C GLN A 133 -15.61 -1.71 10.23
N ASN A 134 -14.61 -2.30 10.89
CA ASN A 134 -13.66 -1.56 11.72
C ASN A 134 -12.53 -0.92 10.88
N MET A 135 -12.35 -1.38 9.64
CA MET A 135 -11.26 -0.98 8.75
C MET A 135 -11.73 0.02 7.67
N LEU A 136 -13.05 0.09 7.43
CA LEU A 136 -13.68 0.91 6.41
C LEU A 136 -13.83 2.38 6.86
N THR A 137 -12.71 3.09 6.93
CA THR A 137 -12.71 4.54 7.23
C THR A 137 -13.02 5.36 5.96
N PRO A 138 -13.32 6.67 6.08
CA PRO A 138 -13.46 7.56 4.92
C PRO A 138 -12.24 7.55 3.99
N ILE A 139 -11.03 7.39 4.54
CA ILE A 139 -9.80 7.29 3.74
C ILE A 139 -9.77 5.97 2.94
N ALA A 140 -10.13 4.85 3.58
CA ALA A 140 -10.24 3.56 2.88
C ALA A 140 -11.29 3.64 1.75
N LEU A 141 -12.44 4.25 2.02
CA LEU A 141 -13.49 4.49 1.03
C LEU A 141 -13.00 5.36 -0.13
N ALA A 142 -12.24 6.43 0.14
CA ALA A 142 -11.68 7.28 -0.91
C ALA A 142 -10.74 6.49 -1.84
N HIS A 143 -9.86 5.64 -1.30
CA HIS A 143 -8.99 4.77 -2.11
C HIS A 143 -9.75 3.72 -2.90
N TRP A 144 -10.89 3.25 -2.37
CA TRP A 144 -11.76 2.32 -3.08
C TRP A 144 -12.45 3.02 -4.26
N LEU A 145 -13.10 4.17 -4.03
CA LEU A 145 -13.86 4.93 -5.03
C LEU A 145 -12.99 5.49 -6.15
N ASN A 146 -11.76 5.91 -5.87
CA ASN A 146 -10.82 6.42 -6.88
C ASN A 146 -10.47 5.40 -7.98
N MET A 147 -10.84 4.13 -7.80
CA MET A 147 -10.69 3.11 -8.85
C MET A 147 -11.85 3.07 -9.86
N TRP A 148 -13.04 3.55 -9.50
CA TRP A 148 -14.28 3.32 -10.25
C TRP A 148 -14.57 4.38 -11.33
N TRP A 149 -13.78 5.45 -11.38
CA TRP A 149 -13.89 6.42 -12.46
C TRP A 149 -13.11 5.85 -13.65
N TRP A 150 -13.82 5.19 -14.58
CA TRP A 150 -13.31 4.70 -15.86
C TRP A 150 -13.19 5.83 -16.89
#